data_AF-A0A2E8IXW9-F1
#
_entry.id   AF-A0A2E8IXW9-F1
#
_cell.length_a   1.000
_cell.length_b   1.000
_cell.length_c   1.000
_cell.angle_alpha   90.00
_cell.angle_beta   90.00
_cell.angle_gamma   90.00
#
_symmetry.space_group_name_H-M   'P 1'
#
loop_
_entity.id
_entity.type
_entity.pdbx_description
1 polymer ?
#
loop_
_entity_poly.entity_id
_entity_poly.type
_entity_poly.pdbx_seq_one_letter_code
_entity_poly.pdbx_strand_id
1 'polypeptide(L)'
;MSAEDHYLDALEALDNGNKEEALIQAYKVVKLDPEHADAWQVISDSHLNPNGQADNLIEASKSLSAVKKIVNLDPSRIDMWVRGGRLLADELGLMIDALEWWQEVRHHAPGEVTPLIEQATIMADLGLYEEGRERIETILNENMDVATSQYGRVHQLLGLFNSAIQQDQNQYFKPWEKRHPGWLAIESKMRKPPVSETFIFMLVTVPILFGVVVLSNMLAGEGFTAFCLTSIVIFVAVIAGMRFTKNMFRSINRPAFNLLRAMNFESSTGYSVISEEIKTSVLYMYILQRKPIAWQERMLLIVEEDTALPKNWKLELPDFESHLDDLGYIEDGDEQSPFWENSEAAEPLEEE
;
A
#
# COMPACT_ATOMS: atom_id res chain seq x y z
N MET A 1 -8.88 37.81 -23.62
CA MET A 1 -7.89 36.74 -23.55
C MET A 1 -8.57 35.47 -23.97
N SER A 2 -7.88 34.71 -24.82
CA SER A 2 -8.25 33.34 -25.17
C SER A 2 -8.05 32.42 -23.95
N ALA A 3 -8.64 31.23 -23.99
CA ALA A 3 -8.35 30.18 -23.02
C ALA A 3 -6.85 29.83 -23.01
N GLU A 4 -6.23 29.79 -24.19
CA GLU A 4 -4.79 29.59 -24.40
C GLU A 4 -3.92 30.64 -23.68
N ASP A 5 -4.28 31.93 -23.77
CA ASP A 5 -3.52 32.99 -23.10
C ASP A 5 -3.52 32.77 -21.58
N HIS A 6 -4.70 32.46 -21.02
CA HIS A 6 -4.84 32.16 -19.60
C HIS A 6 -4.12 30.86 -19.20
N TYR A 7 -4.02 29.87 -20.09
CA TYR A 7 -3.30 28.63 -19.83
C TYR A 7 -1.80 28.86 -19.74
N LEU A 8 -1.23 29.64 -20.67
CA LEU A 8 0.19 30.02 -20.62
C LEU A 8 0.51 30.82 -19.36
N ASP A 9 -0.33 31.80 -18.99
CA ASP A 9 -0.18 32.53 -17.73
C ASP A 9 -0.22 31.59 -16.50
N ALA A 10 -1.08 30.57 -16.53
CA ALA A 10 -1.20 29.59 -15.45
C ALA A 10 0.07 28.74 -15.33
N LEU A 11 0.62 28.27 -16.44
CA LEU A 11 1.87 27.51 -16.48
C LEU A 11 3.05 28.34 -15.98
N GLU A 12 3.19 29.58 -16.45
CA GLU A 12 4.27 30.47 -16.02
C GLU A 12 4.19 30.76 -14.52
N ALA A 13 2.98 30.99 -13.99
CA ALA A 13 2.78 31.18 -12.56
C ALA A 13 3.14 29.91 -11.75
N LEU A 14 2.79 28.72 -12.24
CA LEU A 14 3.11 27.46 -11.60
C LEU A 14 4.63 27.22 -11.56
N ASP A 15 5.32 27.44 -12.69
CA ASP A 15 6.78 27.31 -12.81
C ASP A 15 7.54 28.28 -11.90
N ASN A 16 6.99 29.49 -11.70
CA ASN A 16 7.51 30.47 -10.76
C ASN A 16 7.16 30.16 -9.29
N GLY A 17 6.41 29.10 -9.02
CA GLY A 17 5.96 28.69 -7.69
C GLY A 17 4.80 29.51 -7.13
N ASN A 18 4.17 30.38 -7.93
CA ASN A 18 3.00 31.15 -7.54
C ASN A 18 1.70 30.35 -7.76
N LYS A 19 1.45 29.40 -6.86
CA LYS A 19 0.28 28.51 -6.90
C LYS A 19 -1.06 29.23 -6.91
N GLU A 20 -1.19 30.34 -6.18
CA GLU A 20 -2.44 31.09 -6.09
C GLU A 20 -2.81 31.70 -7.46
N GLU A 21 -1.83 32.32 -8.12
CA GLU A 21 -2.02 32.88 -9.45
C GLU A 21 -2.25 31.80 -10.51
N ALA A 22 -1.50 30.70 -10.44
CA ALA A 22 -1.69 29.54 -11.31
C ALA A 22 -3.14 29.02 -11.23
N LEU A 23 -3.68 28.85 -10.02
CA LEU A 23 -5.07 28.45 -9.81
C LEU A 23 -6.05 29.46 -10.40
N ILE A 24 -5.86 30.76 -10.14
CA ILE A 24 -6.75 31.81 -10.65
C ILE A 24 -6.82 31.77 -12.17
N GLN A 25 -5.69 31.62 -12.85
CA GLN A 25 -5.66 31.57 -14.31
C GLN A 25 -6.21 30.26 -14.84
N ALA A 26 -5.82 29.11 -14.27
CA ALA A 26 -6.31 27.81 -14.69
C ALA A 26 -7.84 27.67 -14.52
N TYR A 27 -8.41 28.23 -13.44
CA TYR A 27 -9.88 28.27 -13.27
C TYR A 27 -10.59 29.13 -14.34
N LYS A 28 -9.94 30.17 -14.88
CA LYS A 28 -10.50 30.91 -16.03
C LYS A 28 -10.45 30.07 -17.30
N VAL A 29 -9.39 29.29 -17.51
CA VAL A 29 -9.26 28.38 -18.65
C VAL A 29 -10.40 27.38 -18.64
N VAL A 30 -10.57 26.61 -17.56
CA VAL A 30 -11.62 25.56 -17.48
C VAL A 30 -13.05 26.14 -17.46
N LYS A 31 -13.20 27.44 -17.18
CA LYS A 31 -14.49 28.13 -17.31
C LYS A 31 -14.82 28.48 -18.77
N LEU A 32 -13.80 28.77 -19.58
CA LEU A 32 -13.94 29.07 -21.01
C LEU A 32 -14.00 27.77 -21.83
N ASP A 33 -13.17 26.79 -21.46
CA ASP A 33 -13.05 25.48 -22.08
C ASP A 33 -12.99 24.39 -21.00
N PRO A 34 -14.15 23.84 -20.58
CA PRO A 34 -14.20 22.79 -19.55
C PRO A 34 -13.50 21.48 -19.94
N GLU A 35 -13.25 21.24 -21.23
CA GLU A 35 -12.64 20.01 -21.75
C GLU A 35 -11.10 20.11 -21.82
N HIS A 36 -10.52 21.23 -21.41
CA HIS A 36 -9.08 21.43 -21.39
C HIS A 36 -8.38 20.62 -20.29
N ALA A 37 -7.99 19.38 -20.61
CA ALA A 37 -7.36 18.44 -19.68
C ALA A 37 -6.08 19.00 -19.02
N ASP A 38 -5.19 19.67 -19.78
CA ASP A 38 -3.95 20.18 -19.21
C ASP A 38 -4.16 21.34 -18.22
N ALA A 39 -5.22 22.13 -18.38
CA ALA A 39 -5.57 23.15 -17.40
C ALA A 39 -6.07 22.54 -16.10
N TRP A 40 -6.82 21.44 -16.16
CA TRP A 40 -7.17 20.65 -14.98
C TRP A 40 -5.92 20.06 -14.30
N GLN A 41 -4.91 19.66 -15.08
CA GLN A 41 -3.64 19.21 -14.51
C GLN A 41 -2.94 20.34 -13.73
N VAL A 42 -2.88 21.55 -14.26
CA VAL A 42 -2.33 22.72 -13.53
C VAL A 42 -3.08 22.96 -12.21
N ILE A 43 -4.41 22.79 -12.20
CA ILE A 43 -5.20 22.88 -10.96
C ILE A 43 -4.78 21.77 -9.98
N SER A 44 -4.65 20.53 -10.43
CA SER A 44 -4.20 19.42 -9.58
C SER A 44 -2.80 19.67 -8.99
N ASP A 45 -1.85 20.10 -9.82
CA ASP A 45 -0.47 20.39 -9.44
C ASP A 45 -0.37 21.53 -8.44
N SER A 46 -1.14 22.60 -8.65
CA SER A 46 -1.13 23.78 -7.76
C SER A 46 -1.60 23.46 -6.33
N HIS A 47 -2.45 22.43 -6.18
CA HIS A 47 -2.93 21.95 -4.88
C HIS A 47 -1.96 21.00 -4.16
N LEU A 48 -0.84 20.62 -4.78
CA LEU A 48 0.16 19.73 -4.19
C LEU A 48 1.48 20.47 -3.94
N ASN A 49 2.19 20.09 -2.89
CA ASN A 49 3.53 20.58 -2.62
C ASN A 49 4.57 19.91 -3.56
N PRO A 50 5.83 20.38 -3.60
CA PRO A 50 6.85 19.83 -4.50
C PRO A 50 7.14 18.33 -4.31
N ASN A 51 6.76 17.74 -3.18
CA ASN A 51 6.88 16.30 -2.94
C ASN A 51 5.66 15.51 -3.45
N GLY A 52 4.68 16.17 -4.06
CA GLY A 52 3.43 15.58 -4.54
C GLY A 52 2.41 15.30 -3.43
N GLN A 53 2.59 15.89 -2.25
CA GLN A 53 1.69 15.70 -1.09
C GLN A 53 0.77 16.91 -0.91
N ALA A 54 -0.39 16.70 -0.32
CA ALA A 54 -1.31 17.79 -0.02
C ALA A 54 -1.01 18.38 1.36
N ASP A 55 -1.11 19.70 1.49
CA ASP A 55 -0.82 20.37 2.76
C ASP A 55 -1.98 20.23 3.77
N ASN A 56 -3.19 19.93 3.30
CA ASN A 56 -4.39 19.67 4.11
C ASN A 56 -5.45 18.87 3.31
N LEU A 57 -6.53 18.46 3.99
CA LEU A 57 -7.62 17.66 3.42
C LEU A 57 -8.32 18.35 2.24
N ILE A 58 -8.53 19.67 2.32
CA ILE A 58 -9.23 20.44 1.29
C ILE A 58 -8.41 20.43 -0.01
N GLU A 59 -7.10 20.66 0.10
CA GLU A 59 -6.20 20.68 -1.06
C GLU A 59 -6.08 19.28 -1.70
N ALA A 60 -6.00 18.22 -0.89
CA ALA A 60 -6.03 16.83 -1.38
C ALA A 60 -7.32 16.54 -2.18
N SER A 61 -8.47 16.95 -1.63
CA SER A 61 -9.79 16.76 -2.24
C SER A 61 -9.95 17.54 -3.55
N LYS A 62 -9.47 18.79 -3.61
CA LYS A 62 -9.48 19.58 -4.85
C LYS A 62 -8.56 18.98 -5.91
N SER A 63 -7.37 18.53 -5.53
CA SER A 63 -6.44 17.87 -6.46
C SER A 63 -7.06 16.59 -7.02
N LEU A 64 -7.67 15.75 -6.18
CA LEU A 64 -8.37 14.55 -6.61
C LEU A 64 -9.55 14.87 -7.53
N SER A 65 -10.31 15.93 -7.23
CA SER A 65 -11.45 16.36 -8.07
C SER A 65 -10.99 16.78 -9.47
N ALA A 66 -9.87 17.48 -9.57
CA ALA A 66 -9.26 17.83 -10.85
C ALA A 66 -8.77 16.58 -11.59
N VAL A 67 -8.10 15.64 -10.91
CA VAL A 67 -7.67 14.35 -11.49
C VAL A 67 -8.86 13.57 -12.04
N LYS A 68 -9.96 13.47 -11.30
CA LYS A 68 -11.21 12.84 -11.76
C LYS A 68 -11.74 13.47 -13.05
N LYS A 69 -11.60 14.79 -13.21
CA LYS A 69 -11.97 15.46 -14.47
C LYS A 69 -11.04 15.08 -15.61
N ILE A 70 -9.73 15.03 -15.36
CA ILE A 70 -8.75 14.68 -16.40
C ILE A 70 -8.99 13.27 -16.92
N VAL A 71 -9.13 12.28 -16.04
CA VAL A 71 -9.32 10.89 -16.49
C VAL A 71 -10.65 10.67 -17.22
N ASN A 72 -11.69 11.45 -16.89
CA ASN A 72 -12.96 11.41 -17.61
C ASN A 72 -12.85 12.03 -19.02
N LEU A 73 -11.96 13.02 -19.20
CA LEU A 73 -11.74 13.68 -20.50
C LEU A 73 -10.78 12.86 -21.38
N ASP A 74 -9.71 12.34 -20.78
CA ASP A 74 -8.70 11.54 -21.44
C ASP A 74 -8.29 10.35 -20.55
N PRO A 75 -9.00 9.21 -20.67
CA PRO A 75 -8.71 8.01 -19.89
C PRO A 75 -7.34 7.39 -20.19
N SER A 76 -6.69 7.77 -21.31
CA SER A 76 -5.37 7.23 -21.69
C SER A 76 -4.22 7.76 -20.83
N ARG A 77 -4.48 8.81 -20.02
CA ARG A 77 -3.53 9.44 -19.11
C ARG A 77 -3.29 8.61 -17.85
N ILE A 78 -2.55 7.51 -17.97
CA ILE A 78 -2.19 6.61 -16.85
C ILE A 78 -1.47 7.34 -15.71
N ASP A 79 -0.71 8.39 -16.02
CA ASP A 79 -0.06 9.24 -15.01
C ASP A 79 -1.08 9.89 -14.04
N MET A 80 -2.26 10.26 -14.54
CA MET A 80 -3.33 10.84 -13.73
C MET A 80 -4.10 9.80 -12.92
N TRP A 81 -4.30 8.60 -13.47
CA TRP A 81 -4.81 7.46 -12.71
C TRP A 81 -3.90 7.13 -11.52
N VAL A 82 -2.57 7.10 -11.74
CA VAL A 82 -1.60 6.86 -10.67
C VAL A 82 -1.64 7.93 -9.60
N ARG A 83 -1.75 9.19 -10.00
CA ARG A 83 -1.92 10.30 -9.06
C ARG A 83 -3.21 10.16 -8.24
N GLY A 84 -4.33 9.86 -8.88
CA GLY A 84 -5.62 9.67 -8.21
C GLY A 84 -5.58 8.54 -7.19
N GLY A 85 -4.97 7.40 -7.54
CA GLY A 85 -4.82 6.26 -6.64
C GLY A 85 -3.99 6.61 -5.39
N ARG A 86 -2.90 7.36 -5.56
CA ARG A 86 -2.09 7.87 -4.42
C ARG A 86 -2.86 8.85 -3.54
N LEU A 87 -3.60 9.78 -4.15
CA LEU A 87 -4.42 10.73 -3.40
C LEU A 87 -5.49 10.00 -2.57
N LEU A 88 -6.15 8.99 -3.16
CA LEU A 88 -7.16 8.19 -2.46
C LEU A 88 -6.54 7.35 -1.33
N ALA A 89 -5.56 6.50 -1.64
CA ALA A 89 -5.03 5.54 -0.67
C ALA A 89 -4.11 6.16 0.38
N ASP A 90 -3.14 6.98 -0.06
CA ASP A 90 -2.06 7.46 0.81
C ASP A 90 -2.45 8.76 1.54
N GLU A 91 -2.98 9.74 0.81
CA GLU A 91 -3.28 11.07 1.35
C GLU A 91 -4.64 11.14 2.06
N LEU A 92 -5.68 10.52 1.50
CA LEU A 92 -7.05 10.59 2.05
C LEU A 92 -7.43 9.36 2.89
N GLY A 93 -6.71 8.24 2.74
CA GLY A 93 -7.02 6.99 3.45
C GLY A 93 -8.28 6.28 2.98
N LEU A 94 -8.74 6.61 1.78
CA LEU A 94 -9.89 6.02 1.09
C LEU A 94 -9.43 4.77 0.32
N MET A 95 -9.01 3.74 1.06
CA MET A 95 -8.41 2.55 0.45
C MET A 95 -9.43 1.71 -0.32
N ILE A 96 -10.68 1.63 0.16
CA ILE A 96 -11.75 0.88 -0.53
C ILE A 96 -12.11 1.59 -1.85
N ASP A 97 -12.30 2.91 -1.84
CA ASP A 97 -12.52 3.69 -3.07
C ASP A 97 -11.31 3.63 -4.01
N ALA A 98 -10.09 3.51 -3.48
CA ALA A 98 -8.91 3.30 -4.30
C ALA A 98 -8.93 1.94 -5.02
N LEU A 99 -9.50 0.88 -4.43
CA LEU A 99 -9.64 -0.41 -5.13
C LEU A 99 -10.53 -0.28 -6.37
N GLU A 100 -11.66 0.43 -6.24
CA GLU A 100 -12.57 0.74 -7.35
C GLU A 100 -11.87 1.62 -8.39
N TRP A 101 -11.18 2.69 -7.95
CA TRP A 101 -10.40 3.56 -8.82
C TRP A 101 -9.39 2.80 -9.68
N TRP A 102 -8.65 1.85 -9.08
CA TRP A 102 -7.71 1.02 -9.83
C TRP A 102 -8.42 0.01 -10.74
N GLN A 103 -9.61 -0.45 -10.37
CA GLN A 103 -10.40 -1.33 -11.23
C GLN A 103 -10.85 -0.59 -12.49
N GLU A 104 -11.27 0.68 -12.38
CA GLU A 104 -11.60 1.53 -13.53
C GLU A 104 -10.43 1.67 -14.52
N VAL A 105 -9.18 1.69 -14.04
CA VAL A 105 -8.00 1.71 -14.94
C VAL A 105 -8.00 0.48 -15.85
N ARG A 106 -8.42 -0.69 -15.36
CA ARG A 106 -8.43 -1.92 -16.16
C ARG A 106 -9.44 -1.91 -17.30
N HIS A 107 -10.51 -1.12 -17.21
CA HIS A 107 -11.44 -0.91 -18.32
C HIS A 107 -10.77 -0.16 -19.49
N HIS A 108 -9.81 0.72 -19.19
CA HIS A 108 -9.13 1.53 -20.20
C HIS A 108 -7.77 0.96 -20.63
N ALA A 109 -7.07 0.28 -19.72
CA ALA A 109 -5.75 -0.26 -19.92
C ALA A 109 -5.60 -1.63 -19.20
N PRO A 110 -6.27 -2.70 -19.69
CA PRO A 110 -6.33 -3.99 -19.02
C PRO A 110 -4.96 -4.68 -18.88
N GLY A 111 -4.02 -4.41 -19.78
CA GLY A 111 -2.66 -4.94 -19.74
C GLY A 111 -1.70 -4.20 -18.81
N GLU A 112 -2.15 -3.12 -18.15
CA GLU A 112 -1.31 -2.41 -17.18
C GLU A 112 -1.20 -3.20 -15.88
N VAL A 113 0.03 -3.44 -15.44
CA VAL A 113 0.33 -4.22 -14.23
C VAL A 113 0.14 -3.38 -12.96
N THR A 114 0.30 -2.07 -13.06
CA THR A 114 0.30 -1.14 -11.91
C THR A 114 -1.00 -1.24 -11.07
N PRO A 115 -2.22 -1.21 -11.67
CA PRO A 115 -3.46 -1.36 -10.92
C PRO A 115 -3.52 -2.63 -10.07
N LEU A 116 -3.10 -3.80 -10.60
CA LEU A 116 -3.13 -5.06 -9.87
C LEU A 116 -2.15 -5.07 -8.68
N ILE A 117 -0.96 -4.50 -8.86
CA ILE A 117 0.02 -4.34 -7.78
C ILE A 117 -0.52 -3.44 -6.67
N GLU A 118 -1.15 -2.32 -7.01
CA GLU A 118 -1.69 -1.37 -6.03
C GLU A 118 -2.93 -1.93 -5.33
N GLN A 119 -3.86 -2.58 -6.04
CA GLN A 119 -4.99 -3.30 -5.45
C GLN A 119 -4.52 -4.35 -4.45
N ALA A 120 -3.56 -5.19 -4.82
CA ALA A 120 -2.98 -6.19 -3.92
C ALA A 120 -2.30 -5.55 -2.70
N THR A 121 -1.61 -4.42 -2.88
CA THR A 121 -0.97 -3.70 -1.75
C THR A 121 -2.03 -3.21 -0.76
N ILE A 122 -3.11 -2.62 -1.25
CA ILE A 122 -4.25 -2.18 -0.43
C ILE A 122 -4.87 -3.38 0.31
N MET A 123 -5.09 -4.49 -0.39
CA MET A 123 -5.63 -5.72 0.20
C MET A 123 -4.73 -6.27 1.31
N ALA A 124 -3.41 -6.25 1.13
CA ALA A 124 -2.46 -6.65 2.18
C ALA A 124 -2.58 -5.76 3.44
N ASP A 125 -2.75 -4.45 3.26
CA ASP A 125 -2.94 -3.49 4.35
C ASP A 125 -4.28 -3.71 5.08
N LEU A 126 -5.35 -3.98 4.34
CA LEU A 126 -6.67 -4.33 4.87
C LEU A 126 -6.74 -5.75 5.46
N GLY A 127 -5.75 -6.60 5.18
CA GLY A 127 -5.70 -8.00 5.64
C GLY A 127 -6.52 -8.98 4.80
N LEU A 128 -6.87 -8.61 3.57
CA LEU A 128 -7.59 -9.39 2.57
C LEU A 128 -6.59 -10.20 1.74
N TYR A 129 -5.95 -11.18 2.38
CA TYR A 129 -4.79 -11.85 1.80
C TYR A 129 -5.14 -12.83 0.67
N GLU A 130 -6.34 -13.40 0.69
CA GLU A 130 -6.80 -14.33 -0.36
C GLU A 130 -7.10 -13.56 -1.64
N GLU A 131 -7.91 -12.52 -1.53
CA GLU A 131 -8.27 -11.63 -2.63
C GLU A 131 -7.01 -10.95 -3.20
N GLY A 132 -6.08 -10.52 -2.33
CA GLY A 132 -4.81 -9.93 -2.73
C GLY A 132 -3.90 -10.89 -3.49
N ARG A 133 -3.91 -12.18 -3.12
CA ARG A 133 -3.16 -13.22 -3.86
C ARG A 133 -3.72 -13.37 -5.26
N GLU A 134 -5.04 -13.48 -5.39
CA GLU A 134 -5.70 -13.62 -6.69
C GLU A 134 -5.34 -12.48 -7.62
N ARG A 135 -5.36 -11.23 -7.14
CA ARG A 135 -4.98 -10.06 -7.95
C ARG A 135 -3.55 -10.15 -8.49
N ILE A 136 -2.60 -10.63 -7.70
CA ILE A 136 -1.21 -10.79 -8.19
C ILE A 136 -1.08 -12.01 -9.11
N GLU A 137 -1.82 -13.08 -8.87
CA GLU A 137 -1.82 -14.24 -9.77
C GLU A 137 -2.39 -13.89 -11.15
N THR A 138 -3.35 -12.97 -11.23
CA THR A 138 -3.83 -12.42 -12.52
C THR A 138 -2.69 -11.91 -13.40
N ILE A 139 -1.66 -11.25 -12.85
CA ILE A 139 -0.49 -10.76 -13.61
C ILE A 139 0.21 -11.91 -14.33
N LEU A 140 0.34 -13.06 -13.64
CA LEU A 140 1.00 -14.26 -14.16
C LEU A 140 0.09 -14.99 -15.16
N ASN A 141 -1.18 -15.14 -14.82
CA ASN A 141 -2.16 -15.88 -15.62
C ASN A 141 -2.42 -15.19 -16.97
N GLU A 142 -2.51 -13.86 -16.97
CA GLU A 142 -2.70 -13.05 -18.18
C GLU A 142 -1.36 -12.78 -18.92
N ASN A 143 -0.23 -13.35 -18.46
CA ASN A 143 1.11 -13.15 -19.02
C ASN A 143 1.46 -11.67 -19.25
N MET A 144 1.12 -10.80 -18.29
CA MET A 144 1.34 -9.37 -18.42
C MET A 144 2.84 -9.02 -18.41
N ASP A 145 3.22 -7.99 -19.16
CA ASP A 145 4.61 -7.52 -19.19
C ASP A 145 4.92 -6.70 -17.93
N VAL A 146 5.59 -7.34 -16.97
CA VAL A 146 6.01 -6.71 -15.72
C VAL A 146 7.33 -5.98 -15.93
N ALA A 147 7.40 -4.70 -15.60
CA ALA A 147 8.66 -3.96 -15.63
C ALA A 147 9.67 -4.53 -14.62
N THR A 148 10.97 -4.54 -14.96
CA THR A 148 12.07 -4.97 -14.06
C THR A 148 12.02 -4.29 -12.68
N SER A 149 11.57 -3.03 -12.63
CA SER A 149 11.39 -2.27 -11.38
C SER A 149 10.25 -2.80 -10.49
N GLN A 150 9.26 -3.47 -11.06
CA GLN A 150 8.06 -3.95 -10.37
C GLN A 150 8.17 -5.43 -9.95
N TYR A 151 8.99 -6.25 -10.62
CA TYR A 151 9.18 -7.67 -10.26
C TYR A 151 9.47 -7.90 -8.78
N GLY A 152 10.34 -7.08 -8.17
CA GLY A 152 10.66 -7.19 -6.75
C GLY A 152 9.43 -7.02 -5.85
N ARG A 153 8.55 -6.07 -6.19
CA ARG A 153 7.30 -5.81 -5.44
C ARG A 153 6.29 -6.95 -5.62
N VAL A 154 6.13 -7.45 -6.84
CA VAL A 154 5.27 -8.61 -7.15
C VAL A 154 5.68 -9.84 -6.33
N HIS A 155 6.97 -10.22 -6.36
CA HIS A 155 7.46 -11.36 -5.59
C HIS A 155 7.34 -11.16 -4.07
N GLN A 156 7.56 -9.94 -3.58
CA GLN A 156 7.39 -9.62 -2.18
C GLN A 156 5.92 -9.80 -1.73
N LEU A 157 4.97 -9.33 -2.54
CA LEU A 157 3.53 -9.46 -2.28
C LEU A 157 3.09 -10.93 -2.33
N LEU A 158 3.48 -11.69 -3.36
CA LEU A 158 3.19 -13.13 -3.42
C LEU A 158 3.75 -13.88 -2.21
N GLY A 159 5.00 -13.59 -1.84
CA GLY A 159 5.61 -14.19 -0.65
C GLY A 159 4.85 -13.84 0.63
N LEU A 160 4.37 -12.60 0.75
CA LEU A 160 3.54 -12.13 1.86
C LEU A 160 2.20 -12.87 1.90
N PHE A 161 1.48 -12.96 0.77
CA PHE A 161 0.17 -13.62 0.72
C PHE A 161 0.28 -15.12 0.99
N ASN A 162 1.23 -15.81 0.37
CA ASN A 162 1.43 -17.24 0.61
C ASN A 162 1.80 -17.52 2.07
N SER A 163 2.67 -16.70 2.65
CA SER A 163 3.05 -16.83 4.06
C SER A 163 1.91 -16.46 5.00
N ALA A 164 1.03 -15.54 4.59
CA ALA A 164 -0.20 -15.23 5.29
C ALA A 164 -1.08 -16.46 5.21
N ILE A 165 -1.66 -16.81 4.06
CA ILE A 165 -2.67 -17.87 3.84
C ILE A 165 -2.33 -19.22 4.51
N GLN A 166 -1.05 -19.62 4.57
CA GLN A 166 -0.62 -20.84 5.27
C GLN A 166 -0.82 -20.78 6.81
N GLN A 167 -0.93 -19.59 7.38
CA GLN A 167 -1.27 -19.35 8.77
C GLN A 167 -2.80 -19.47 8.96
N ASP A 168 -3.21 -19.94 10.14
CA ASP A 168 -4.63 -20.13 10.47
C ASP A 168 -5.46 -18.86 10.24
N GLN A 169 -6.48 -18.94 9.37
CA GLN A 169 -7.35 -17.83 8.96
C GLN A 169 -7.99 -17.09 10.14
N ASN A 170 -8.26 -17.79 11.25
CA ASN A 170 -8.84 -17.22 12.46
C ASN A 170 -7.88 -16.30 13.24
N GLN A 171 -6.63 -16.16 12.79
CA GLN A 171 -5.65 -15.28 13.39
C GLN A 171 -5.52 -13.91 12.69
N TYR A 172 -6.09 -13.71 11.50
CA TYR A 172 -6.00 -12.41 10.83
C TYR A 172 -6.92 -11.39 11.47
N PHE A 173 -6.36 -10.26 11.87
CA PHE A 173 -7.15 -9.21 12.47
C PHE A 173 -8.14 -8.62 11.47
N LYS A 174 -9.43 -8.81 11.78
CA LYS A 174 -10.59 -8.23 11.08
C LYS A 174 -11.20 -7.11 11.94
N PRO A 175 -11.00 -5.82 11.59
CA PRO A 175 -11.47 -4.70 12.41
C PRO A 175 -12.98 -4.66 12.62
N TRP A 176 -13.78 -5.07 11.64
CA TRP A 176 -15.25 -5.08 11.74
C TRP A 176 -15.79 -6.11 12.75
N GLU A 177 -14.98 -7.08 13.17
CA GLU A 177 -15.35 -8.08 14.17
C GLU A 177 -15.04 -7.58 15.60
N LYS A 178 -16.05 -7.08 16.32
CA LYS A 178 -15.89 -6.51 17.68
C LYS A 178 -15.28 -7.48 18.70
N ARG A 179 -15.43 -8.79 18.52
CA ARG A 179 -14.94 -9.83 19.46
C ARG A 179 -13.65 -10.50 18.99
N HIS A 180 -12.97 -9.94 17.99
CA HIS A 180 -11.75 -10.52 17.46
C HIS A 180 -10.61 -10.45 18.50
N PRO A 181 -9.81 -11.52 18.72
CA PRO A 181 -8.75 -11.57 19.73
C PRO A 181 -7.64 -10.52 19.51
N GLY A 182 -7.51 -10.02 18.28
CA GLY A 182 -6.57 -8.94 17.95
C GLY A 182 -6.84 -7.62 18.70
N TRP A 183 -8.08 -7.33 19.11
CA TRP A 183 -8.39 -6.15 19.93
C TRP A 183 -7.74 -6.23 21.32
N LEU A 184 -7.84 -7.39 21.98
CA LEU A 184 -7.16 -7.63 23.28
C LEU A 184 -5.63 -7.50 23.15
N ALA A 185 -5.08 -7.96 22.02
CA ALA A 185 -3.66 -7.82 21.75
C ALA A 185 -3.23 -6.34 21.62
N ILE A 186 -4.06 -5.49 20.98
CA ILE A 186 -3.85 -4.04 20.90
C ILE A 186 -3.91 -3.42 22.30
N GLU A 187 -4.98 -3.67 23.05
CA GLU A 187 -5.18 -3.12 24.40
C GLU A 187 -4.00 -3.43 25.34
N SER A 188 -3.43 -4.64 25.25
CA SER A 188 -2.28 -5.04 26.05
C SER A 188 -0.99 -4.25 25.77
N LYS A 189 -0.84 -3.68 24.56
CA LYS A 189 0.39 -2.99 24.11
C LYS A 189 0.22 -1.52 23.74
N MET A 190 -0.99 -0.98 23.78
CA MET A 190 -1.29 0.39 23.31
C MET A 190 -0.59 1.52 24.06
N ARG A 191 -0.05 1.26 25.26
CA ARG A 191 0.61 2.27 26.11
C ARG A 191 2.06 2.59 25.71
N LYS A 192 2.62 1.90 24.71
CA LYS A 192 4.00 2.09 24.26
C LYS A 192 4.06 2.24 22.73
N PRO A 193 5.02 3.01 22.20
CA PRO A 193 5.25 3.05 20.77
C PRO A 193 5.75 1.70 20.25
N PRO A 194 5.60 1.42 18.94
CA PRO A 194 6.15 0.23 18.33
C PRO A 194 7.68 0.23 18.41
N VAL A 195 8.25 -0.95 18.51
CA VAL A 195 9.70 -1.12 18.66
C VAL A 195 10.35 -1.03 17.29
N SER A 196 11.38 -0.19 17.12
CA SER A 196 12.08 -0.08 15.83
C SER A 196 12.95 -1.31 15.53
N GLU A 197 13.13 -1.63 14.24
CA GLU A 197 13.99 -2.73 13.80
C GLU A 197 15.44 -2.53 14.29
N THR A 198 15.95 -1.31 14.18
CA THR A 198 17.31 -0.95 14.65
C THR A 198 17.46 -1.18 16.16
N PHE A 199 16.44 -0.85 16.96
CA PHE A 199 16.49 -1.08 18.40
C PHE A 199 16.58 -2.58 18.72
N ILE A 200 15.79 -3.40 18.03
CA ILE A 200 15.84 -4.86 18.16
C ILE A 200 17.22 -5.39 17.75
N PHE A 201 17.75 -4.90 16.63
CA PHE A 201 19.05 -5.32 16.13
C PHE A 201 20.17 -4.98 17.12
N MET A 202 20.14 -3.78 17.70
CA MET A 202 21.10 -3.36 18.72
C MET A 202 20.98 -4.16 20.02
N LEU A 203 19.78 -4.58 20.41
CA LEU A 203 19.57 -5.31 21.66
C LEU A 203 19.90 -6.80 21.54
N VAL A 204 19.63 -7.40 20.38
CA VAL A 204 19.82 -8.85 20.17
C VAL A 204 21.07 -9.15 19.37
N THR A 205 21.19 -8.60 18.16
CA THR A 205 22.23 -8.99 17.21
C THR A 205 23.60 -8.44 17.61
N VAL A 206 23.69 -7.18 18.05
CA VAL A 206 24.98 -6.55 18.39
C VAL A 206 25.69 -7.25 19.56
N PRO A 207 25.04 -7.62 20.68
CA PRO A 207 25.69 -8.38 21.74
C PRO A 207 26.17 -9.76 21.28
N ILE A 208 25.42 -10.42 20.40
CA ILE A 208 25.82 -11.70 19.81
C ILE A 208 27.08 -11.52 18.95
N LEU A 209 27.11 -10.50 18.09
CA LEU A 209 28.28 -10.18 17.26
C LEU A 209 29.50 -9.84 18.11
N PHE A 210 29.32 -9.06 19.18
CA PHE A 210 30.39 -8.76 20.12
C PHE A 210 30.94 -10.03 20.78
N GLY A 211 30.05 -10.93 21.22
CA GLY A 211 30.43 -12.23 21.76
C GLY A 211 31.19 -13.09 20.76
N VAL A 212 30.77 -13.11 19.49
CA VAL A 212 31.46 -13.81 18.40
C VAL A 212 32.87 -13.27 18.18
N VAL A 213 33.04 -11.94 18.19
CA VAL A 213 34.36 -11.29 18.02
C VAL A 213 35.28 -11.59 19.20
N VAL A 214 34.79 -11.49 20.44
CA VAL A 214 35.59 -11.79 21.63
C VAL A 214 36.01 -13.26 21.66
N LEU A 215 35.06 -14.18 21.40
CA LEU A 215 35.35 -15.62 21.37
C LEU A 215 36.31 -15.99 20.24
N SER A 216 36.15 -15.36 19.08
CA SER A 216 37.08 -15.46 17.95
C SER A 216 38.49 -15.06 18.36
N ASN A 217 38.67 -13.93 19.04
CA ASN A 217 39.99 -13.48 19.50
C ASN A 217 40.60 -14.39 20.57
N MET A 218 39.78 -15.13 21.32
CA MET A 218 40.25 -16.11 22.32
C MET A 218 40.65 -17.45 21.71
N LEU A 219 39.98 -17.89 20.63
CA LEU A 219 40.16 -19.22 20.05
C LEU A 219 41.02 -19.23 18.78
N ALA A 220 40.99 -18.16 17.99
CA ALA A 220 41.69 -18.07 16.73
C ALA A 220 43.12 -17.54 16.94
N GLY A 221 44.12 -18.31 16.50
CA GLY A 221 45.52 -17.90 16.53
C GLY A 221 45.84 -16.78 15.53
N GLU A 222 47.04 -16.20 15.62
CA GLU A 222 47.51 -15.18 14.69
C GLU A 222 47.76 -15.76 13.29
N GLY A 223 47.11 -15.21 12.26
CA GLY A 223 47.32 -15.60 10.87
C GLY A 223 46.24 -15.14 9.90
N PHE A 224 46.59 -15.03 8.61
CA PHE A 224 45.66 -14.61 7.56
C PHE A 224 44.44 -15.53 7.44
N THR A 225 44.63 -16.85 7.58
CA THR A 225 43.53 -17.83 7.53
C THR A 225 42.54 -17.65 8.68
N ALA A 226 43.03 -17.38 9.89
CA ALA A 226 42.19 -17.10 11.04
C ALA A 226 41.37 -15.83 10.81
N PHE A 227 41.98 -14.77 10.29
CA PHE A 227 41.27 -13.53 9.92
C PHE A 227 40.17 -13.76 8.87
N CYS A 228 40.43 -14.56 7.83
CA CYS A 228 39.42 -14.88 6.82
C CYS A 228 38.24 -15.68 7.40
N LEU A 229 38.51 -16.70 8.21
CA LEU A 229 37.46 -17.51 8.83
C LEU A 229 36.59 -16.69 9.79
N THR A 230 37.19 -15.83 10.59
CA THR A 230 36.46 -14.99 11.55
C THR A 230 35.62 -13.94 10.83
N SER A 231 36.12 -13.37 9.73
CA SER A 231 35.34 -12.49 8.85
C SER A 231 34.12 -13.18 8.26
N ILE A 232 34.26 -14.43 7.79
CA ILE A 232 33.14 -15.24 7.27
C ILE A 232 32.12 -15.51 8.37
N VAL A 233 32.55 -15.91 9.57
CA VAL A 233 31.65 -16.18 10.70
C VAL A 233 30.88 -14.92 11.10
N ILE A 234 31.55 -13.77 11.17
CA ILE A 234 30.90 -12.48 11.46
C ILE A 234 29.87 -12.16 10.37
N PHE A 235 30.23 -12.32 9.08
CA PHE A 235 29.31 -12.06 7.97
C PHE A 235 28.05 -12.94 8.03
N VAL A 236 28.22 -14.24 8.29
CA VAL A 236 27.10 -15.18 8.46
C VAL A 236 26.25 -14.79 9.68
N ALA A 237 26.87 -14.43 10.80
CA ALA A 237 26.17 -13.99 12.01
C ALA A 237 25.37 -12.70 11.79
N VAL A 238 25.90 -11.74 11.00
CA VAL A 238 25.18 -10.51 10.63
C VAL A 238 23.96 -10.85 9.78
N ILE A 239 24.09 -11.70 8.76
CA ILE A 239 22.96 -12.12 7.90
C ILE A 239 21.88 -12.83 8.72
N ALA A 240 22.28 -13.80 9.54
CA ALA A 240 21.36 -14.53 10.42
C ALA A 240 20.67 -13.59 11.42
N GLY A 241 21.44 -12.68 12.03
CA GLY A 241 20.93 -11.68 12.97
C GLY A 241 19.94 -10.71 12.32
N MET A 242 20.19 -10.25 11.09
CA MET A 242 19.24 -9.43 10.33
C MET A 242 17.93 -10.17 10.07
N ARG A 243 17.97 -11.43 9.63
CA ARG A 243 16.75 -12.24 9.41
C ARG A 243 15.97 -12.45 10.71
N PHE A 244 16.66 -12.79 11.80
CA PHE A 244 16.04 -12.97 13.11
C PHE A 244 15.39 -11.67 13.63
N THR A 245 16.11 -10.54 13.50
CA THR A 245 15.62 -9.20 13.86
C THR A 245 14.33 -8.89 13.12
N LYS A 246 14.28 -9.12 11.80
CA LYS A 246 13.07 -8.87 10.99
C LYS A 246 11.88 -9.72 11.44
N ASN A 247 12.08 -11.01 11.68
CA ASN A 247 11.01 -11.88 12.17
C ASN A 247 10.50 -11.46 13.55
N MET A 248 11.42 -11.09 14.45
CA MET A 248 11.04 -10.65 15.79
C MET A 248 10.35 -9.28 15.77
N PHE A 249 10.79 -8.35 14.91
CA PHE A 249 10.12 -7.08 14.68
C PHE A 249 8.66 -7.27 14.27
N ARG A 250 8.39 -8.16 13.30
CA ARG A 250 7.02 -8.48 12.86
C ARG A 250 6.17 -9.04 14.00
N SER A 251 6.71 -10.01 14.74
CA SER A 251 5.99 -10.67 15.84
C SER A 251 5.69 -9.72 17.01
N ILE A 252 6.68 -8.93 17.45
CA ILE A 252 6.53 -7.99 18.58
C ILE A 252 5.53 -6.88 18.25
N ASN A 253 5.61 -6.33 17.03
CA ASN A 253 4.80 -5.19 16.57
C ASN A 253 3.48 -5.62 15.92
N ARG A 254 3.12 -6.90 15.93
CA ARG A 254 1.82 -7.38 15.43
C ARG A 254 0.63 -6.55 15.94
N PRO A 255 0.54 -6.16 17.23
CA PRO A 255 -0.54 -5.29 17.70
C PRO A 255 -0.54 -3.89 17.05
N ALA A 256 0.62 -3.33 16.74
CA ALA A 256 0.73 -2.05 16.05
C ALA A 256 0.23 -2.16 14.59
N PHE A 257 0.56 -3.25 13.89
CA PHE A 257 0.04 -3.52 12.55
C PHE A 257 -1.48 -3.75 12.55
N ASN A 258 -2.00 -4.46 13.55
CA ASN A 258 -3.44 -4.62 13.73
C ASN A 258 -4.12 -3.27 13.96
N LEU A 259 -3.56 -2.41 14.82
CA LEU A 259 -4.13 -1.08 15.04
C LEU A 259 -4.09 -0.23 13.77
N LEU A 260 -2.98 -0.25 13.03
CA LEU A 260 -2.88 0.43 11.74
C LEU A 260 -3.95 -0.05 10.75
N ARG A 261 -4.22 -1.36 10.69
CA ARG A 261 -5.31 -1.91 9.88
C ARG A 261 -6.68 -1.41 10.32
N ALA A 262 -6.93 -1.37 11.63
CA ALA A 262 -8.17 -0.80 12.16
C ALA A 262 -8.32 0.68 11.80
N MET A 263 -7.22 1.46 11.86
CA MET A 263 -7.21 2.87 11.44
C MET A 263 -7.47 3.03 9.95
N ASN A 264 -6.85 2.19 9.10
CA ASN A 264 -7.09 2.20 7.66
C ASN A 264 -8.55 1.84 7.33
N PHE A 265 -9.13 0.88 8.06
CA PHE A 265 -10.53 0.48 7.93
C PHE A 265 -11.50 1.61 8.33
N GLU A 266 -11.30 2.21 9.51
CA GLU A 266 -12.11 3.35 9.98
C GLU A 266 -12.00 4.53 9.03
N SER A 267 -10.78 4.80 8.51
CA SER A 267 -10.58 5.84 7.50
C SER A 267 -11.33 5.50 6.22
N SER A 268 -11.21 4.29 5.69
CA SER A 268 -11.83 3.96 4.39
C SER A 268 -13.34 3.95 4.44
N THR A 269 -13.92 3.44 5.53
CA THR A 269 -15.38 3.27 5.65
C THR A 269 -16.08 4.49 6.24
N GLY A 270 -15.36 5.35 6.97
CA GLY A 270 -15.95 6.43 7.77
C GLY A 270 -16.67 5.97 9.04
N TYR A 271 -16.66 4.67 9.35
CA TYR A 271 -17.30 4.13 10.56
C TYR A 271 -16.31 3.98 11.72
N SER A 272 -16.72 4.47 12.89
CA SER A 272 -15.99 4.33 14.15
C SER A 272 -16.06 2.88 14.65
N VAL A 273 -14.91 2.20 14.67
CA VAL A 273 -14.76 0.84 15.22
C VAL A 273 -13.76 0.77 16.36
N ILE A 274 -12.82 1.71 16.43
CA ILE A 274 -11.80 1.77 17.47
C ILE A 274 -12.40 2.42 18.73
N SER A 275 -12.18 1.82 19.91
CA SER A 275 -12.64 2.39 21.18
C SER A 275 -11.91 3.68 21.55
N GLU A 276 -12.58 4.57 22.30
CA GLU A 276 -11.99 5.83 22.78
C GLU A 276 -10.69 5.63 23.59
N GLU A 277 -10.61 4.54 24.38
CA GLU A 277 -9.40 4.21 25.14
C GLU A 277 -8.21 3.93 24.21
N ILE A 278 -8.44 3.23 23.09
CA ILE A 278 -7.39 2.98 22.11
C ILE A 278 -7.07 4.26 21.35
N LYS A 279 -8.06 5.08 20.97
CA LYS A 279 -7.84 6.36 20.27
C LYS A 279 -6.97 7.33 21.06
N THR A 280 -7.11 7.37 22.38
CA THR A 280 -6.29 8.23 23.26
C THR A 280 -4.93 7.64 23.64
N SER A 281 -4.62 6.43 23.17
CA SER A 281 -3.39 5.72 23.52
C SER A 281 -2.14 6.28 22.83
N VAL A 282 -0.97 6.02 23.43
CA VAL A 282 0.34 6.41 22.88
C VAL A 282 0.59 5.75 21.52
N LEU A 283 0.20 4.48 21.37
CA LEU A 283 0.39 3.73 20.13
C LEU A 283 -0.44 4.33 18.99
N TYR A 284 -1.71 4.68 19.24
CA TYR A 284 -2.57 5.30 18.26
C TYR A 284 -2.01 6.64 17.80
N MET A 285 -1.67 7.52 18.75
CA MET A 285 -1.11 8.84 18.44
C MET A 285 0.23 8.74 17.69
N TYR A 286 1.07 7.76 18.03
CA TYR A 286 2.33 7.51 17.33
C TYR A 286 2.12 7.14 15.85
N ILE A 287 1.10 6.32 15.55
CA ILE A 287 0.77 5.93 14.17
C ILE A 287 0.14 7.11 13.43
N LEU A 288 -0.80 7.82 14.06
CA LEU A 288 -1.51 8.96 13.50
C LEU A 288 -0.55 10.06 13.03
N GLN A 289 0.42 10.46 13.88
CA GLN A 289 1.39 11.52 13.59
C GLN A 289 2.30 11.23 12.38
N ARG A 290 2.38 9.97 11.93
CA ARG A 290 3.21 9.56 10.78
C ARG A 290 2.41 9.47 9.48
N LYS A 291 1.08 9.60 9.53
CA LYS A 291 0.23 9.66 8.35
C LYS A 291 0.27 11.06 7.73
N PRO A 292 -0.08 11.24 6.44
CA PRO A 292 -0.18 12.56 5.83
C PRO A 292 -1.17 13.49 6.55
N ILE A 293 -1.01 14.80 6.42
CA ILE A 293 -1.83 15.78 7.14
C ILE A 293 -3.30 15.67 6.73
N ALA A 294 -3.57 15.54 5.42
CA ALA A 294 -4.91 15.31 4.89
C ALA A 294 -5.59 14.08 5.51
N TRP A 295 -4.83 13.00 5.69
CA TRP A 295 -5.30 11.77 6.31
C TRP A 295 -5.67 12.00 7.78
N GLN A 296 -4.82 12.73 8.51
CA GLN A 296 -5.03 13.04 9.93
C GLN A 296 -6.29 13.90 10.13
N GLU A 297 -6.44 14.97 9.35
CA GLU A 297 -7.63 15.84 9.41
C GLU A 297 -8.92 15.06 9.14
N ARG A 298 -8.91 14.19 8.11
CA ARG A 298 -10.07 13.35 7.81
C ARG A 298 -10.38 12.35 8.91
N MET A 299 -9.36 11.71 9.48
CA MET A 299 -9.53 10.80 10.61
C MET A 299 -10.14 11.51 11.83
N LEU A 300 -9.72 12.74 12.12
CA LEU A 300 -10.31 13.53 13.20
C LEU A 300 -11.80 13.81 12.97
N LEU A 301 -12.20 14.16 11.75
CA LEU A 301 -13.61 14.35 11.39
C LEU A 301 -14.44 13.07 11.60
N ILE A 302 -13.90 11.90 11.20
CA ILE A 302 -14.57 10.60 11.41
C ILE A 302 -14.72 10.29 12.91
N VAL A 303 -13.69 10.59 13.70
CA VAL A 303 -13.73 10.41 15.15
C VAL A 303 -14.73 11.35 15.81
N GLU A 304 -14.89 12.58 15.32
CA GLU A 304 -15.88 13.54 15.81
C GLU A 304 -17.31 13.15 15.46
N GLU A 305 -17.54 12.58 14.27
CA GLU A 305 -18.87 12.13 13.84
C GLU A 305 -19.33 10.86 14.59
N ASP A 306 -18.37 10.00 14.98
CA ASP A 306 -18.55 8.76 15.74
C ASP A 306 -19.71 7.86 15.22
N THR A 307 -19.76 7.69 13.89
CA THR A 307 -20.79 6.86 13.28
C THR A 307 -20.50 5.37 13.53
N ALA A 308 -21.41 4.69 14.23
CA ALA A 308 -21.23 3.28 14.55
C ALA A 308 -21.45 2.37 13.32
N LEU A 309 -20.60 1.33 13.20
CA LEU A 309 -20.73 0.31 12.16
C LEU A 309 -22.13 -0.37 12.20
N PRO A 310 -22.86 -0.43 11.07
CA PRO A 310 -24.14 -1.13 10.97
C PRO A 310 -24.04 -2.63 11.30
N LYS A 311 -25.10 -3.23 11.88
CA LYS A 311 -25.09 -4.65 12.28
C LYS A 311 -24.96 -5.65 11.12
N ASN A 312 -25.46 -5.28 9.95
CA ASN A 312 -25.43 -6.11 8.74
C ASN A 312 -24.34 -5.65 7.76
N TRP A 313 -23.35 -4.92 8.24
CA TRP A 313 -22.27 -4.43 7.40
C TRP A 313 -21.49 -5.59 6.80
N LYS A 314 -21.20 -5.47 5.50
CA LYS A 314 -20.34 -6.37 4.75
C LYS A 314 -19.35 -5.51 3.99
N LEU A 315 -18.16 -6.06 3.79
CA LEU A 315 -17.18 -5.44 2.91
C LEU A 315 -17.66 -5.62 1.47
N GLU A 316 -17.84 -4.50 0.78
CA GLU A 316 -18.11 -4.46 -0.66
C GLU A 316 -16.77 -4.22 -1.36
N LEU A 317 -16.35 -5.20 -2.16
CA LEU A 317 -15.19 -5.09 -3.04
C LEU A 317 -15.69 -4.81 -4.46
N PRO A 318 -14.91 -4.08 -5.28
CA PRO A 318 -15.27 -3.91 -6.68
C PRO A 318 -15.28 -5.26 -7.39
N ASP A 319 -16.08 -5.36 -8.44
CA ASP A 319 -16.03 -6.50 -9.34
C ASP A 319 -14.71 -6.46 -10.11
N PHE A 320 -13.78 -7.36 -9.78
CA PHE A 320 -12.45 -7.33 -10.39
C PHE A 320 -12.40 -7.87 -11.82
N GLU A 321 -13.50 -8.45 -12.29
CA GLU A 321 -13.64 -9.00 -13.65
C GLU A 321 -14.46 -8.09 -14.56
N SER A 322 -14.98 -6.98 -14.05
CA SER A 322 -15.83 -6.01 -14.77
C SER A 322 -15.29 -5.55 -16.13
N HIS A 323 -13.98 -5.41 -16.27
CA HIS A 323 -13.31 -5.00 -17.51
C HIS A 323 -13.34 -6.07 -18.62
N LEU A 324 -13.65 -7.33 -18.31
CA LEU A 324 -13.78 -8.40 -19.30
C LEU A 324 -15.05 -8.26 -20.14
N ASP A 325 -16.10 -7.68 -19.56
CA ASP A 325 -17.37 -7.44 -20.26
C ASP A 325 -17.19 -6.47 -21.44
N ASP A 326 -16.33 -5.46 -21.27
CA ASP A 326 -16.01 -4.45 -22.30
C ASP A 326 -15.12 -5.01 -23.41
N LEU A 327 -14.32 -6.04 -23.11
CA LEU A 327 -13.44 -6.72 -24.06
C LEU A 327 -14.20 -7.73 -24.95
N GLY A 328 -15.49 -7.95 -24.68
CA GLY A 328 -16.33 -8.85 -25.47
C GLY A 328 -15.91 -10.31 -25.29
N TYR A 329 -15.82 -10.78 -24.05
CA TYR A 329 -15.43 -12.15 -23.73
C TYR A 329 -16.32 -13.18 -24.47
N ILE A 330 -15.72 -13.85 -25.46
CA ILE A 330 -16.23 -15.13 -25.96
C ILE A 330 -15.72 -16.15 -24.95
N GLU A 331 -16.64 -16.83 -24.30
CA GLU A 331 -16.38 -17.96 -23.40
C GLU A 331 -15.72 -19.07 -24.23
N ASP A 332 -14.40 -18.98 -24.42
CA ASP A 332 -13.61 -20.09 -24.94
C ASP A 332 -13.59 -21.14 -23.83
N GLY A 333 -14.59 -22.00 -23.88
CA GLY A 333 -14.72 -23.17 -23.03
C GLY A 333 -13.54 -24.10 -23.23
N ASP A 334 -12.50 -23.89 -22.44
CA ASP A 334 -11.55 -24.90 -22.03
C ASP A 334 -11.18 -24.59 -20.57
N GLU A 335 -11.73 -25.40 -19.67
CA GLU A 335 -11.32 -25.50 -18.27
C GLU A 335 -9.80 -25.76 -18.23
N GLN A 336 -8.99 -24.70 -18.21
CA GLN A 336 -7.61 -24.82 -17.79
C GLN A 336 -7.61 -24.95 -16.27
N SER A 337 -7.65 -26.21 -15.84
CA SER A 337 -7.26 -26.65 -14.50
C SER A 337 -6.05 -25.83 -13.99
N PRO A 338 -6.10 -25.33 -12.75
CA PRO A 338 -4.99 -24.61 -12.15
C PRO A 338 -3.70 -25.43 -12.25
N PHE A 339 -2.60 -24.81 -12.68
CA PHE A 339 -1.29 -25.41 -12.91
C PHE A 339 -0.78 -26.39 -11.83
N TRP A 340 -1.30 -26.29 -10.60
CA TRP A 340 -0.94 -27.13 -9.45
C TRP A 340 -1.50 -28.56 -9.48
N GLU A 341 -2.47 -28.88 -10.35
CA GLU A 341 -3.02 -30.25 -10.47
C GLU A 341 -2.11 -31.21 -11.27
N ASN A 342 -1.16 -30.70 -12.06
CA ASN A 342 -0.30 -31.54 -12.91
C ASN A 342 1.01 -32.00 -12.24
N SER A 343 1.12 -31.96 -10.91
CA SER A 343 2.36 -32.36 -10.21
C SER A 343 2.42 -33.81 -9.69
N GLU A 344 1.39 -34.63 -9.92
CA GLU A 344 1.37 -36.04 -9.47
C GLU A 344 1.19 -37.04 -10.63
N ALA A 345 2.24 -37.22 -11.44
CA ALA A 345 2.44 -38.45 -12.21
C ALA A 345 3.93 -38.58 -12.61
N ALA A 346 4.79 -38.89 -11.65
CA ALA A 346 6.12 -39.41 -11.97
C ALA A 346 5.99 -40.88 -12.38
N GLU A 347 5.95 -41.16 -13.67
CA GLU A 347 6.15 -42.51 -14.21
C GLU A 347 7.66 -42.87 -14.18
N PRO A 348 8.01 -44.13 -13.87
CA PRO A 348 9.40 -44.55 -13.72
C PRO A 348 10.09 -44.71 -15.08
N LEU A 349 11.30 -44.17 -15.19
CA LEU A 349 12.20 -44.39 -16.32
C LEU A 349 12.56 -45.89 -16.42
N GLU A 350 12.18 -46.52 -17.53
CA GLU A 350 12.70 -47.82 -17.94
C GLU A 350 14.15 -47.66 -18.44
N GLU A 351 15.03 -48.55 -17.96
CA GLU A 351 16.43 -48.67 -18.39
C GLU A 351 16.51 -49.42 -19.72
N GLU A 352 17.23 -48.86 -20.69
CA GLU A 352 18.01 -49.59 -21.72
C GLU A 352 19.44 -49.06 -21.77
#